data_AF-A0A8B5WF25-F1
#
_entry.id   AF-A0A8B5WF25-F1
#
_cell.length_a   1.000
_cell.length_b   1.000
_cell.length_c   1.000
_cell.angle_alpha   90.00
_cell.angle_beta   90.00
_cell.angle_gamma   90.00
#
_symmetry.space_group_name_H-M   'P 1'
#
loop_
_entity.id
_entity.type
_entity.pdbx_description
1 polymer ?
#
loop_
_entity_poly.entity_id
_entity_poly.type
_entity_poly.pdbx_seq_one_letter_code
_entity_poly.pdbx_strand_id
1 'polypeptide(L)'
;MGFIFLTMLPFTFASGSEFTYQGQLHHAGSPFSGSANLSFFLFDSAEGGQPIGPVQSRPGWPVADGLFQVDLDFESLAFDGGERWLEVWVNGVVLGPRQKISVTPMALHALNVPAETLSSLDCLAGEQPMWNGVQWTCVWPEDQDTLGDLTCAVGQIAKWSGAAWTCAIDEDTTYVAGSGLSLSGNEFSLVGSGYANVLVVAKSGGDFDSVQAAIDSIADASAENPWLVWVAPGVYEGRVVMKPYVSLRGAGQASTILRSHGGNLVPGPSYSSVTLLGADHTFIEDLTIESRAAGLNYAYAMVNEGTSPTIRRVTLLASDAASWGMAILNRNSARPTMESVTARSVNNLRGRAIIIESDSAVRVRDVVAEVQGPGAVDGSSAWAISIASSSVDMANVRAFSSGAQSNIALMAFSASDVRLSNMMLASGAVDEANGGSHIGLNLGGGSRGILDGVLAEAYGGSNCYGIIISLNVEVDARNVRAKAAECSGVENGMEIMHGSFGLFRDAFFSGPDWGIRTFQTGTVRVVNSQINGPVGSNLVCRGNYDENLADVNCP
;
A
#
# COMPACT_ATOMS: atom_id res chain seq x y z
N MET A 1 -44.10 9.44 -20.39
CA MET A 1 -43.27 10.17 -21.37
C MET A 1 -41.91 10.39 -20.75
N GLY A 2 -40.93 9.56 -21.08
CA GLY A 2 -39.55 9.68 -20.59
C GLY A 2 -38.70 10.40 -21.62
N PHE A 3 -38.04 11.48 -21.23
CA PHE A 3 -37.18 12.28 -22.10
C PHE A 3 -35.83 11.58 -22.35
N ILE A 4 -35.34 11.68 -23.59
CA ILE A 4 -34.04 11.17 -24.06
C ILE A 4 -33.07 12.37 -24.06
N PHE A 5 -31.87 12.23 -23.48
CA PHE A 5 -30.84 13.27 -23.45
C PHE A 5 -29.52 12.76 -24.05
N LEU A 6 -28.75 13.67 -24.68
CA LEU A 6 -27.49 13.42 -25.38
C LEU A 6 -26.37 14.31 -24.79
N THR A 7 -25.19 13.76 -24.51
CA THR A 7 -24.01 14.51 -24.01
C THR A 7 -22.79 14.29 -24.93
N MET A 8 -22.01 15.35 -25.21
CA MET A 8 -20.88 15.37 -26.18
C MET A 8 -19.47 15.27 -25.53
N LEU A 9 -18.49 14.81 -26.34
CA LEU A 9 -17.03 14.94 -26.13
C LEU A 9 -16.34 15.41 -27.46
N PRO A 10 -15.31 16.29 -27.44
CA PRO A 10 -14.59 16.79 -28.64
C PRO A 10 -13.41 15.86 -29.03
N PHE A 11 -12.72 15.86 -30.19
CA PHE A 11 -12.72 16.51 -31.52
C PHE A 11 -11.85 15.59 -32.42
N THR A 12 -12.08 15.50 -33.74
CA THR A 12 -11.05 15.18 -34.77
C THR A 12 -11.42 15.82 -36.10
N PHE A 13 -10.45 16.44 -36.79
CA PHE A 13 -10.66 17.08 -38.09
C PHE A 13 -10.49 16.09 -39.25
N ALA A 14 -11.45 16.08 -40.17
CA ALA A 14 -11.31 15.52 -41.51
C ALA A 14 -11.35 16.66 -42.54
N SER A 15 -10.57 16.53 -43.61
CA SER A 15 -10.50 17.49 -44.72
C SER A 15 -11.67 17.27 -45.67
N GLY A 16 -12.78 18.00 -45.50
CA GLY A 16 -13.97 17.96 -46.36
C GLY A 16 -15.20 18.60 -45.71
N SER A 17 -16.33 18.69 -46.43
CA SER A 17 -17.63 19.10 -45.86
C SER A 17 -18.24 18.08 -44.89
N GLU A 18 -17.56 16.95 -44.72
CA GLU A 18 -17.91 15.87 -43.81
C GLU A 18 -17.34 16.13 -42.40
N PHE A 19 -18.17 15.91 -41.39
CA PHE A 19 -17.75 15.93 -39.99
C PHE A 19 -18.30 14.73 -39.23
N THR A 20 -17.52 14.26 -38.25
CA THR A 20 -17.93 13.17 -37.37
C THR A 20 -18.84 13.70 -36.26
N TYR A 21 -20.00 13.08 -36.10
CA TYR A 21 -20.94 13.31 -35.01
C TYR A 21 -21.00 12.10 -34.09
N GLN A 22 -20.73 12.32 -32.81
CA GLN A 22 -20.85 11.32 -31.76
C GLN A 22 -21.99 11.69 -30.82
N GLY A 23 -22.76 10.69 -30.40
CA GLY A 23 -23.89 10.87 -29.51
C GLY A 23 -24.08 9.72 -28.55
N GLN A 24 -24.66 10.01 -27.38
CA GLN A 24 -25.08 9.01 -26.40
C GLN A 24 -26.61 8.94 -26.30
N LEU A 25 -27.20 7.85 -26.79
CA LEU A 25 -28.63 7.55 -26.71
C LEU A 25 -28.97 6.88 -25.39
N HIS A 26 -29.90 7.47 -24.65
CA HIS A 26 -30.51 6.88 -23.46
C HIS A 26 -31.97 6.50 -23.73
N HIS A 27 -32.42 5.36 -23.23
CA HIS A 27 -33.82 4.98 -23.20
C HIS A 27 -34.25 4.68 -21.76
N ALA A 28 -35.30 5.36 -21.29
CA ALA A 28 -35.80 5.26 -19.91
C ALA A 28 -34.71 5.47 -18.82
N GLY A 29 -33.73 6.34 -19.09
CA GLY A 29 -32.64 6.68 -18.16
C GLY A 29 -31.46 5.70 -18.14
N SER A 30 -31.44 4.70 -19.02
CA SER A 30 -30.31 3.79 -19.21
C SER A 30 -29.73 3.93 -20.63
N PRO A 31 -28.42 3.71 -20.83
CA PRO A 31 -27.82 3.70 -22.15
C PRO A 31 -28.49 2.66 -23.06
N PHE A 32 -28.85 3.06 -24.28
CA PHE A 32 -29.48 2.17 -25.26
C PHE A 32 -28.43 1.32 -25.97
N SER A 33 -28.63 0.01 -26.04
CA SER A 33 -27.81 -0.90 -26.85
C SER A 33 -28.70 -1.64 -27.85
N GLY A 34 -28.35 -1.58 -29.13
CA GLY A 34 -29.16 -2.15 -30.22
C GLY A 34 -29.05 -1.34 -31.50
N SER A 35 -29.86 -1.65 -32.50
CA SER A 35 -29.94 -0.86 -33.74
C SER A 35 -31.02 0.21 -33.66
N ALA A 36 -30.72 1.41 -34.17
CA ALA A 36 -31.66 2.53 -34.23
C ALA A 36 -31.64 3.20 -35.61
N ASN A 37 -32.81 3.62 -36.10
CA ASN A 37 -32.89 4.45 -37.30
C ASN A 37 -32.56 5.89 -36.91
N LEU A 38 -31.41 6.39 -37.33
CA LEU A 38 -30.98 7.76 -37.07
C LEU A 38 -31.24 8.63 -38.30
N SER A 39 -31.72 9.86 -38.11
CA SER A 39 -31.80 10.87 -39.19
C SER A 39 -31.39 12.23 -38.66
N PHE A 40 -30.62 12.96 -39.46
CA PHE A 40 -30.02 14.24 -39.10
C PHE A 40 -30.40 15.31 -40.10
N PHE A 41 -30.81 16.46 -39.58
CA PHE A 41 -31.20 17.63 -40.36
C PHE A 41 -30.40 18.84 -39.88
N LEU A 42 -29.90 19.63 -40.82
CA LEU A 42 -29.20 20.86 -40.52
C LEU A 42 -30.13 22.06 -40.75
N PHE A 43 -30.11 23.03 -39.84
CA PHE A 43 -30.94 24.23 -39.90
C PHE A 43 -30.11 25.51 -39.69
N ASP A 44 -30.63 26.63 -40.19
CA ASP A 44 -30.10 27.99 -39.96
C ASP A 44 -30.46 28.57 -38.58
N SER A 45 -31.41 27.96 -37.85
CA SER A 45 -31.92 28.47 -36.57
C SER A 45 -32.13 27.37 -35.52
N ALA A 46 -32.00 27.76 -34.25
CA ALA A 46 -32.23 26.91 -33.07
C ALA A 46 -33.66 26.39 -32.98
N GLU A 47 -34.62 27.23 -33.36
CA GLU A 47 -36.05 26.92 -33.45
C GLU A 47 -36.59 27.45 -34.79
N GLY A 48 -37.49 26.71 -35.45
CA GLY A 48 -37.99 27.07 -36.79
C GLY A 48 -36.92 26.89 -37.88
N GLY A 49 -36.81 27.82 -38.82
CA GLY A 49 -35.79 27.78 -39.88
C GLY A 49 -36.09 26.85 -41.06
N GLN A 50 -35.27 26.96 -42.12
CA GLN A 50 -35.33 26.06 -43.28
C GLN A 50 -34.24 24.98 -43.17
N PRO A 51 -34.51 23.73 -43.59
CA PRO A 51 -33.47 22.71 -43.65
C PRO A 51 -32.43 23.07 -44.72
N ILE A 52 -31.16 22.88 -44.39
CA ILE A 52 -30.00 23.17 -45.22
C ILE A 52 -29.37 21.84 -45.66
N GLY A 53 -29.24 21.65 -46.97
CA GLY A 53 -28.63 20.45 -47.54
C GLY A 53 -29.52 19.20 -47.44
N PRO A 54 -28.98 18.03 -47.86
CA PRO A 54 -29.71 16.77 -47.85
C PRO A 54 -29.86 16.20 -46.42
N VAL A 55 -30.96 15.50 -46.19
CA VAL A 55 -31.18 14.74 -44.94
C VAL A 55 -30.20 13.56 -44.89
N GLN A 56 -29.49 13.43 -43.77
CA GLN A 56 -28.57 12.31 -43.55
C GLN A 56 -29.28 11.20 -42.76
N SER A 57 -29.57 10.06 -43.40
CA SER A 57 -30.23 8.92 -42.76
C SER A 57 -29.29 7.73 -42.58
N ARG A 58 -29.39 7.04 -41.44
CA ARG A 58 -28.67 5.81 -41.11
C ARG A 58 -29.67 4.78 -40.55
N PRO A 59 -30.30 3.97 -41.41
CA PRO A 59 -31.25 2.96 -40.97
C PRO A 59 -30.55 1.82 -40.22
N GLY A 60 -31.12 1.38 -39.11
CA GLY A 60 -30.61 0.28 -38.30
C GLY A 60 -29.18 0.47 -37.77
N TRP A 61 -28.76 1.71 -37.52
CA TRP A 61 -27.39 2.03 -37.09
C TRP A 61 -27.07 1.41 -35.73
N PRO A 62 -25.91 0.74 -35.56
CA PRO A 62 -25.55 0.12 -34.30
C PRO A 62 -25.25 1.18 -33.23
N VAL A 63 -25.82 0.96 -32.04
CA VAL A 63 -25.56 1.72 -30.83
C VAL A 63 -25.11 0.74 -29.76
N ALA A 64 -23.97 1.02 -29.13
CA ALA A 64 -23.38 0.17 -28.09
C ALA A 64 -23.18 0.98 -26.81
N ASP A 65 -23.79 0.52 -25.72
CA ASP A 65 -23.74 1.17 -24.40
C ASP A 65 -24.12 2.66 -24.47
N GLY A 66 -25.16 2.94 -25.26
CA GLY A 66 -25.67 4.27 -25.57
C GLY A 66 -24.85 5.01 -26.63
N LEU A 67 -23.62 4.64 -26.92
CA LEU A 67 -22.75 5.42 -27.80
C LEU A 67 -22.95 5.03 -29.27
N PHE A 68 -22.98 6.05 -30.13
CA PHE A 68 -22.87 5.91 -31.57
C PHE A 68 -22.00 7.02 -32.16
N GLN A 69 -21.42 6.73 -33.31
CA GLN A 69 -20.68 7.67 -34.14
C GLN A 69 -21.20 7.57 -35.57
N VAL A 70 -21.37 8.69 -36.24
CA VAL A 70 -21.72 8.79 -37.66
C VAL A 70 -20.90 9.91 -38.30
N ASP A 71 -20.49 9.73 -39.54
CA ASP A 71 -19.97 10.82 -40.34
C ASP A 71 -21.12 11.44 -41.14
N LEU A 72 -21.21 12.77 -41.11
CA LEU A 72 -22.28 13.58 -41.68
C LEU A 72 -21.72 14.54 -42.72
N ASP A 73 -22.30 14.54 -43.91
CA ASP A 73 -21.95 15.47 -44.99
C ASP A 73 -23.23 16.16 -45.50
N PHE A 74 -23.35 17.46 -45.25
CA PHE A 74 -24.46 18.29 -45.73
C PHE A 74 -24.09 19.06 -47.01
N GLU A 75 -23.00 18.66 -47.66
CA GLU A 75 -22.39 19.32 -48.82
C GLU A 75 -21.72 20.66 -48.47
N SER A 76 -20.81 21.12 -49.34
CA SER A 76 -19.92 22.25 -49.07
C SER A 76 -20.63 23.60 -48.90
N LEU A 77 -21.79 23.79 -49.53
CA LEU A 77 -22.59 25.02 -49.43
C LEU A 77 -23.36 25.12 -48.11
N ALA A 78 -23.45 24.03 -47.34
CA ALA A 78 -24.16 24.05 -46.07
C ALA A 78 -23.43 24.84 -44.97
N PHE A 79 -22.15 25.18 -45.13
CA PHE A 79 -21.36 25.88 -44.10
C PHE A 79 -20.79 27.21 -44.64
N ASP A 80 -21.66 28.22 -44.75
CA ASP A 80 -21.36 29.57 -45.27
C ASP A 80 -20.84 30.57 -44.22
N GLY A 81 -20.53 30.09 -43.00
CA GLY A 81 -20.12 30.93 -41.87
C GLY A 81 -21.27 31.44 -41.00
N GLY A 82 -22.53 31.21 -41.39
CA GLY A 82 -23.68 31.42 -40.51
C GLY A 82 -23.79 30.34 -39.42
N GLU A 83 -24.60 30.60 -38.40
CA GLU A 83 -24.87 29.61 -37.35
C GLU A 83 -25.57 28.38 -37.94
N ARG A 84 -25.27 27.19 -37.40
CA ARG A 84 -25.85 25.92 -37.82
C ARG A 84 -26.35 25.11 -36.64
N TRP A 85 -27.51 24.50 -36.80
CA TRP A 85 -28.22 23.77 -35.75
C TRP A 85 -28.61 22.38 -36.26
N LEU A 86 -28.11 21.33 -35.59
CA LEU A 86 -28.39 19.94 -35.91
C LEU A 86 -29.62 19.45 -35.15
N GLU A 87 -30.60 18.94 -35.88
CA GLU A 87 -31.75 18.22 -35.34
C GLU A 87 -31.56 16.72 -35.56
N VAL A 88 -31.79 15.93 -34.51
CA VAL A 88 -31.59 14.47 -34.52
C VAL A 88 -32.91 13.76 -34.31
N TRP A 89 -33.20 12.80 -35.18
CA TRP A 89 -34.37 11.94 -35.10
C TRP A 89 -33.92 10.50 -34.81
N VAL A 90 -34.56 9.86 -33.85
CA VAL A 90 -34.33 8.45 -33.50
C VAL A 90 -35.63 7.68 -33.64
N ASN A 91 -35.68 6.70 -34.54
CA ASN A 91 -36.88 5.92 -34.85
C ASN A 91 -38.12 6.79 -35.13
N GLY A 92 -37.91 7.94 -35.80
CA GLY A 92 -38.98 8.88 -36.14
C GLY A 92 -39.34 9.89 -35.05
N VAL A 93 -38.67 9.87 -33.89
CA VAL A 93 -38.89 10.80 -32.77
C VAL A 93 -37.81 11.88 -32.78
N VAL A 94 -38.22 13.15 -32.73
CA VAL A 94 -37.30 14.31 -32.64
C VAL A 94 -36.69 14.40 -31.24
N LEU A 95 -35.36 14.50 -31.18
CA LEU A 95 -34.60 14.77 -29.95
C LEU A 95 -34.26 16.27 -29.90
N GLY A 96 -34.90 16.98 -28.97
CA GLY A 96 -34.68 18.41 -28.76
C GLY A 96 -33.91 18.72 -27.46
N PRO A 97 -33.32 19.91 -27.34
CA PRO A 97 -33.25 20.97 -28.35
C PRO A 97 -32.21 20.67 -29.45
N ARG A 98 -32.30 21.38 -30.59
CA ARG A 98 -31.28 21.31 -31.65
C ARG A 98 -29.92 21.70 -31.12
N GLN A 99 -28.88 21.08 -31.65
CA GLN A 99 -27.52 21.26 -31.18
C GLN A 99 -26.78 22.22 -32.11
N LYS A 100 -26.25 23.31 -31.56
CA LYS A 100 -25.42 24.24 -32.33
C LYS A 100 -24.14 23.54 -32.78
N ILE A 101 -23.86 23.57 -34.07
CA ILE A 101 -22.58 23.15 -34.63
C ILE A 101 -21.68 24.38 -34.67
N SER A 102 -20.64 24.38 -33.84
CA SER A 102 -19.58 25.38 -33.89
C SER A 102 -18.57 24.99 -34.96
N VAL A 103 -18.61 25.66 -36.11
CA VAL A 103 -17.50 25.60 -37.06
C VAL A 103 -16.30 26.33 -36.47
N THR A 104 -15.14 25.68 -36.40
CA THR A 104 -13.86 26.36 -36.21
C THR A 104 -13.49 27.13 -37.48
N PRO A 105 -12.72 28.22 -37.38
CA PRO A 105 -12.72 29.27 -38.39
C PRO A 105 -12.03 28.85 -39.71
N MET A 106 -12.72 29.09 -40.82
CA MET A 106 -12.13 29.53 -42.09
C MET A 106 -11.13 28.60 -42.83
N ALA A 107 -11.46 27.33 -43.06
CA ALA A 107 -10.75 26.53 -44.08
C ALA A 107 -11.60 26.20 -45.31
N LEU A 108 -12.92 26.10 -45.19
CA LEU A 108 -13.81 25.80 -46.32
C LEU A 108 -14.08 27.04 -47.20
N HIS A 109 -14.02 28.25 -46.63
CA HIS A 109 -14.19 29.51 -47.36
C HIS A 109 -12.98 29.87 -48.25
N ALA A 110 -11.83 29.20 -48.06
CA ALA A 110 -10.66 29.36 -48.93
C ALA A 110 -10.75 28.54 -50.22
N LEU A 111 -11.61 27.50 -50.28
CA LEU A 111 -11.84 26.71 -51.49
C LEU A 111 -12.90 27.28 -52.44
N ASN A 112 -13.72 28.25 -51.99
CA ASN A 112 -14.83 28.83 -52.75
C ASN A 112 -14.65 30.34 -53.05
N VAL A 113 -13.43 30.87 -53.01
CA VAL A 113 -13.18 32.20 -53.60
C VAL A 113 -13.30 32.04 -55.11
N PRO A 114 -14.21 32.74 -55.82
CA PRO A 114 -14.22 32.73 -57.26
C PRO A 114 -12.85 33.22 -57.75
N ALA A 115 -12.08 32.35 -58.40
CA ALA A 115 -10.72 32.62 -58.86
C ALA A 115 -10.66 33.64 -60.03
N GLU A 116 -11.61 34.57 -60.13
CA GLU A 116 -11.84 35.34 -61.36
C GLU A 116 -11.72 36.87 -61.23
N THR A 117 -11.24 37.43 -60.11
CA THR A 117 -10.98 38.88 -60.01
C THR A 117 -9.51 39.28 -59.92
N LEU A 118 -8.58 38.35 -59.71
CA LEU A 118 -7.14 38.67 -59.62
C LEU A 118 -6.43 38.57 -60.98
N SER A 119 -6.97 37.79 -61.93
CA SER A 119 -6.36 37.57 -63.25
C SER A 119 -6.50 38.76 -64.21
N SER A 120 -7.31 39.77 -63.87
CA SER A 120 -7.51 40.98 -64.67
C SER A 120 -6.93 42.25 -64.03
N LEU A 121 -6.19 42.12 -62.93
CA LEU A 121 -5.62 43.26 -62.21
C LEU A 121 -4.13 43.41 -62.57
N ASP A 122 -3.84 44.20 -63.59
CA ASP A 122 -2.48 44.51 -64.04
C ASP A 122 -1.85 45.61 -63.17
N CYS A 123 -1.20 45.22 -62.07
CA CYS A 123 -0.43 46.16 -61.26
C CYS A 123 0.87 46.55 -61.95
N LEU A 124 1.28 47.82 -61.81
CA LEU A 124 2.60 48.26 -62.28
C LEU A 124 3.70 47.56 -61.49
N ALA A 125 4.89 47.44 -62.08
CA ALA A 125 6.04 46.85 -61.39
C ALA A 125 6.35 47.63 -60.11
N GLY A 126 6.09 47.01 -58.95
CA GLY A 126 6.28 47.59 -57.62
C GLY A 126 4.97 47.89 -56.86
N GLU A 127 3.81 47.87 -57.52
CA GLU A 127 2.51 47.95 -56.86
C GLU A 127 2.03 46.55 -56.44
N GLN A 128 1.40 46.47 -55.27
CA GLN A 128 0.82 45.23 -54.74
C GLN A 128 -0.71 45.31 -54.74
N PRO A 129 -1.42 44.23 -55.11
CA PRO A 129 -2.87 44.14 -54.96
C PRO A 129 -3.26 44.21 -53.48
N MET A 130 -4.06 45.19 -53.10
CA MET A 130 -4.63 45.33 -51.75
C MET A 130 -6.15 45.46 -51.83
N TRP A 131 -6.86 44.74 -50.96
CA TRP A 131 -8.31 44.83 -50.83
C TRP A 131 -8.70 46.05 -50.00
N ASN A 132 -9.45 46.99 -50.59
CA ASN A 132 -9.85 48.23 -49.90
C ASN A 132 -11.19 48.11 -49.12
N GLY A 133 -11.69 46.89 -48.93
CA GLY A 133 -12.99 46.62 -48.31
C GLY A 133 -14.12 46.38 -49.32
N VAL A 134 -13.95 46.73 -50.60
CA VAL A 134 -15.00 46.59 -51.62
C VAL A 134 -14.47 46.06 -52.97
N GLN A 135 -13.21 46.32 -53.31
CA GLN A 135 -12.55 45.78 -54.50
C GLN A 135 -11.02 45.64 -54.30
N TRP A 136 -10.38 44.82 -55.13
CA TRP A 136 -8.92 44.74 -55.20
C TRP A 136 -8.39 45.93 -56.01
N THR A 137 -7.43 46.66 -55.44
CA THR A 137 -6.77 47.80 -56.09
C THR A 137 -5.26 47.67 -56.00
N CYS A 138 -4.51 48.08 -57.02
CA CYS A 138 -3.06 48.17 -56.94
C CYS A 138 -2.67 49.39 -56.09
N VAL A 139 -1.87 49.17 -55.05
CA VAL A 139 -1.32 50.23 -54.20
C VAL A 139 0.19 50.10 -54.13
N TRP A 140 0.87 51.23 -54.00
CA TRP A 140 2.28 51.21 -53.64
C TRP A 140 2.39 50.72 -52.21
N PRO A 141 3.27 49.74 -51.91
CA PRO A 141 3.57 49.38 -50.54
C PRO A 141 4.35 50.55 -49.92
N GLU A 142 3.63 51.53 -49.39
CA GLU A 142 4.15 52.23 -48.22
C GLU A 142 4.23 51.16 -47.14
N ASP A 143 5.45 50.69 -46.89
CA ASP A 143 5.75 49.82 -45.77
C ASP A 143 5.39 50.59 -44.50
N GLN A 144 4.15 50.50 -44.06
CA GLN A 144 3.76 50.91 -42.71
C GLN A 144 4.21 49.83 -41.74
N ASP A 145 5.51 49.52 -41.76
CA ASP A 145 6.14 48.70 -40.76
C ASP A 145 6.08 49.50 -39.47
N THR A 146 5.01 49.31 -38.70
CA THR A 146 4.78 49.99 -37.42
C THR A 146 5.92 49.78 -36.40
N LEU A 147 6.87 48.89 -36.72
CA LEU A 147 8.09 48.59 -35.98
C LEU A 147 9.38 49.02 -36.70
N GLY A 148 9.35 49.35 -38.00
CA GLY A 148 10.55 49.62 -38.81
C GLY A 148 11.36 50.84 -38.36
N ASP A 149 10.67 51.87 -37.83
CA ASP A 149 11.29 53.09 -37.30
C ASP A 149 11.56 53.04 -35.78
N LEU A 150 11.17 51.96 -35.09
CA LEU A 150 11.27 51.88 -33.63
C LEU A 150 12.64 51.34 -33.20
N THR A 151 13.63 52.22 -33.04
CA THR A 151 14.95 51.87 -32.49
C THR A 151 14.98 51.99 -30.96
N CYS A 152 14.97 50.85 -30.26
CA CYS A 152 15.09 50.81 -28.81
C CYS A 152 16.55 50.87 -28.34
N ALA A 153 16.80 51.55 -27.22
CA ALA A 153 18.12 51.59 -26.62
C ALA A 153 18.53 50.22 -26.05
N VAL A 154 19.82 50.01 -25.79
CA VAL A 154 20.30 48.80 -25.09
C VAL A 154 19.59 48.67 -23.74
N GLY A 155 18.92 47.52 -23.51
CA GLY A 155 18.09 47.28 -22.33
C GLY A 155 16.63 47.73 -22.45
N GLN A 156 16.15 48.04 -23.65
CA GLN A 156 14.75 48.34 -23.94
C GLN A 156 14.17 47.38 -24.99
N ILE A 157 12.89 47.06 -24.86
CA ILE A 157 12.11 46.26 -25.82
C ILE A 157 10.90 47.03 -26.32
N ALA A 158 10.45 46.72 -27.54
CA ALA A 158 9.20 47.24 -28.07
C ALA A 158 8.01 46.69 -27.26
N LYS A 159 7.25 47.56 -26.59
CA LYS A 159 6.09 47.21 -25.76
C LYS A 159 4.87 47.99 -26.25
N TRP A 160 3.74 47.29 -26.43
CA TRP A 160 2.48 47.92 -26.81
C TRP A 160 1.89 48.70 -25.63
N SER A 161 1.72 50.01 -25.79
CA SER A 161 1.21 50.91 -24.75
C SER A 161 -0.32 50.92 -24.62
N GLY A 162 -1.03 50.15 -25.45
CA GLY A 162 -2.48 50.24 -25.61
C GLY A 162 -2.91 51.13 -26.78
N ALA A 163 -2.01 51.97 -27.32
CA ALA A 163 -2.28 52.85 -28.46
C ALA A 163 -1.17 52.86 -29.53
N ALA A 164 0.08 52.59 -29.15
CA ALA A 164 1.23 52.50 -30.05
C ALA A 164 2.32 51.57 -29.50
N TRP A 165 3.19 51.07 -30.37
CA TRP A 165 4.43 50.40 -29.97
C TRP A 165 5.44 51.45 -29.50
N THR A 166 5.97 51.29 -28.29
CA THR A 166 6.94 52.20 -27.68
C THR A 166 8.08 51.41 -27.06
N CYS A 167 9.30 51.94 -27.08
CA CYS A 167 10.40 51.33 -26.35
C CYS A 167 10.18 51.51 -24.85
N ALA A 168 10.04 50.40 -24.14
CA ALA A 168 10.00 50.36 -22.68
C ALA A 168 11.26 49.69 -22.17
N ILE A 169 11.65 49.98 -20.93
CA ILE A 169 12.68 49.20 -20.24
C ILE A 169 12.27 47.73 -20.33
N ASP A 170 13.24 46.88 -20.69
CA ASP A 170 13.10 45.44 -20.51
C ASP A 170 13.00 45.20 -19.01
N GLU A 171 11.78 45.27 -18.49
CA GLU A 171 11.47 44.78 -17.16
C GLU A 171 11.63 43.28 -17.25
N ASP A 172 12.87 42.81 -17.13
CA ASP A 172 13.22 41.43 -16.80
C ASP A 172 12.24 41.02 -15.71
N THR A 173 11.16 40.34 -16.09
CA THR A 173 10.10 39.99 -15.16
C THR A 173 10.76 39.12 -14.11
N THR A 174 10.99 39.72 -12.94
CA THR A 174 11.69 39.08 -11.83
C THR A 174 10.65 38.19 -11.19
N TYR A 175 10.60 36.96 -11.67
CA TYR A 175 9.76 35.94 -11.06
C TYR A 175 10.27 35.67 -9.64
N VAL A 176 9.37 35.59 -8.67
CA VAL A 176 9.70 35.19 -7.30
C VAL A 176 9.11 33.81 -7.07
N ALA A 177 9.90 32.90 -6.50
CA ALA A 177 9.39 31.59 -6.15
C ALA A 177 8.37 31.71 -5.01
N GLY A 178 7.13 31.28 -5.28
CA GLY A 178 6.11 31.11 -4.25
C GLY A 178 6.44 29.94 -3.32
N SER A 179 5.66 29.77 -2.26
CA SER A 179 5.82 28.64 -1.34
C SER A 179 5.79 27.30 -2.08
N GLY A 180 6.78 26.44 -1.80
CA GLY A 180 6.94 25.16 -2.49
C GLY A 180 7.72 25.23 -3.80
N LEU A 181 8.26 26.40 -4.17
CA LEU A 181 9.17 26.57 -5.31
C LEU A 181 10.49 27.22 -4.86
N SER A 182 11.58 26.86 -5.52
CA SER A 182 12.90 27.47 -5.38
C SER A 182 13.29 28.03 -6.74
N LEU A 183 13.74 29.28 -6.76
CA LEU A 183 14.32 29.89 -7.94
C LEU A 183 15.83 30.00 -7.72
N SER A 184 16.60 29.21 -8.45
CA SER A 184 18.07 29.26 -8.44
C SER A 184 18.56 29.70 -9.83
N GLY A 185 19.14 30.90 -9.91
CA GLY A 185 19.47 31.51 -11.19
C GLY A 185 18.20 31.72 -12.04
N ASN A 186 18.12 31.01 -13.16
CA ASN A 186 17.03 31.03 -14.13
C ASN A 186 16.19 29.74 -14.14
N GLU A 187 16.30 28.90 -13.11
CA GLU A 187 15.56 27.64 -12.98
C GLU A 187 14.61 27.63 -11.78
N PHE A 188 13.34 27.29 -12.03
CA PHE A 188 12.37 26.94 -11.01
C PHE A 188 12.42 25.46 -10.69
N SER A 189 12.52 25.13 -9.41
CA SER A 189 12.40 23.76 -8.89
C SER A 189 11.39 23.69 -7.76
N LEU A 190 10.88 22.51 -7.44
CA LEU A 190 10.02 22.30 -6.28
C LEU A 190 10.85 22.34 -4.98
N VAL A 191 10.39 23.06 -3.96
CA VAL A 191 10.93 23.00 -2.59
C VAL A 191 10.19 21.89 -1.86
N GLY A 192 10.71 20.70 -2.03
CA GLY A 192 10.24 19.49 -1.39
C GLY A 192 8.73 19.25 -1.44
N SER A 193 8.19 18.60 -0.39
CA SER A 193 6.81 18.12 -0.35
C SER A 193 5.71 19.20 -0.36
N GLY A 194 6.06 20.48 -0.20
CA GLY A 194 5.13 21.60 -0.07
C GLY A 194 4.37 21.64 1.28
N TYR A 195 4.51 20.63 2.13
CA TYR A 195 3.91 20.57 3.47
C TYR A 195 4.97 20.86 4.55
N ALA A 196 4.59 21.64 5.56
CA ALA A 196 5.41 21.78 6.76
C ALA A 196 5.51 20.43 7.49
N ASN A 197 6.69 20.13 8.05
CA ASN A 197 6.95 18.94 8.87
C ASN A 197 6.77 17.60 8.15
N VAL A 198 6.74 17.59 6.81
CA VAL A 198 6.70 16.37 6.00
C VAL A 198 7.87 16.36 5.06
N LEU A 199 8.69 15.31 5.14
CA LEU A 199 9.74 15.02 4.17
C LEU A 199 9.32 13.84 3.31
N VAL A 200 9.40 14.01 1.99
CA VAL A 200 9.14 12.96 1.01
C VAL A 200 10.45 12.31 0.61
N VAL A 201 10.56 11.01 0.82
CA VAL A 201 11.67 10.19 0.33
C VAL A 201 11.21 9.43 -0.90
N ALA A 202 11.89 9.61 -2.03
CA ALA A 202 11.57 8.91 -3.28
C ALA A 202 12.82 8.63 -4.10
N LYS A 203 12.81 7.58 -4.92
CA LYS A 203 13.90 7.28 -5.86
C LYS A 203 14.16 8.38 -6.88
N SER A 204 13.16 9.22 -7.14
CA SER A 204 13.25 10.44 -7.92
C SER A 204 12.08 11.35 -7.56
N GLY A 205 12.27 12.67 -7.62
CA GLY A 205 11.23 13.66 -7.38
C GLY A 205 10.79 13.86 -5.92
N GLY A 206 11.48 13.22 -4.96
CA GLY A 206 11.31 13.48 -3.53
C GLY A 206 12.36 14.47 -3.00
N ASP A 207 12.14 14.92 -1.77
CA ASP A 207 13.03 15.81 -1.02
C ASP A 207 14.39 15.14 -0.74
N PHE A 208 14.35 13.82 -0.54
CA PHE A 208 15.52 12.96 -0.34
C PHE A 208 15.37 11.65 -1.13
N ASP A 209 16.49 11.02 -1.46
CA ASP A 209 16.56 9.67 -2.02
C ASP A 209 16.91 8.59 -0.98
N SER A 210 17.27 9.02 0.23
CA SER A 210 17.70 8.22 1.37
C SER A 210 16.84 8.52 2.60
N VAL A 211 16.28 7.45 3.20
CA VAL A 211 15.45 7.55 4.41
C VAL A 211 16.25 8.07 5.59
N GLN A 212 17.50 7.60 5.75
CA GLN A 212 18.35 8.07 6.84
C GLN A 212 18.72 9.54 6.69
N ALA A 213 19.04 9.99 5.47
CA ALA A 213 19.37 11.39 5.21
C ALA A 213 18.19 12.34 5.53
N ALA A 214 16.96 11.93 5.18
CA ALA A 214 15.76 12.68 5.53
C ALA A 214 15.59 12.81 7.05
N ILE A 215 15.69 11.70 7.79
CA ILE A 215 15.59 11.71 9.26
C ILE A 215 16.71 12.55 9.87
N ASP A 216 17.94 12.45 9.35
CA ASP A 216 19.08 13.20 9.85
C ASP A 216 18.93 14.71 9.66
N SER A 217 18.29 15.14 8.57
CA SER A 217 18.07 16.56 8.28
C SER A 217 17.14 17.27 9.28
N ILE A 218 16.29 16.51 9.99
CA ILE A 218 15.36 17.05 10.98
C ILE A 218 16.10 17.32 12.29
N ALA A 219 16.23 18.60 12.67
CA ALA A 219 16.98 19.03 13.85
C ALA A 219 16.11 19.39 15.07
N ASP A 220 14.83 19.70 14.86
CA ASP A 220 13.95 20.37 15.81
C ASP A 220 12.71 19.54 16.20
N ALA A 221 12.74 18.22 15.98
CA ALA A 221 11.63 17.34 16.32
C ALA A 221 11.34 17.34 17.84
N SER A 222 10.09 17.61 18.21
CA SER A 222 9.61 17.59 19.60
C SER A 222 8.14 17.20 19.67
N ALA A 223 7.56 17.14 20.87
CA ALA A 223 6.13 16.90 21.06
C ALA A 223 5.27 18.01 20.41
N GLU A 224 5.77 19.24 20.37
CA GLU A 224 5.14 20.42 19.79
C GLU A 224 5.46 20.57 18.29
N ASN A 225 6.47 19.86 17.79
CA ASN A 225 6.94 19.92 16.42
C ASN A 225 7.19 18.51 15.86
N PRO A 226 6.15 17.67 15.73
CA PRO A 226 6.28 16.31 15.21
C PRO A 226 6.53 16.33 13.70
N TRP A 227 7.30 15.36 13.21
CA TRP A 227 7.62 15.22 11.78
C TRP A 227 7.12 13.90 11.21
N LEU A 228 6.80 13.92 9.92
CA LEU A 228 6.54 12.73 9.12
C LEU A 228 7.60 12.62 8.03
N VAL A 229 8.25 11.46 7.96
CA VAL A 229 9.00 11.03 6.78
C VAL A 229 8.12 10.05 6.00
N TRP A 230 7.61 10.48 4.85
CA TRP A 230 6.84 9.63 3.95
C TRP A 230 7.74 9.05 2.87
N VAL A 231 7.73 7.74 2.70
CA VAL A 231 8.62 7.01 1.79
C VAL A 231 7.82 6.43 0.64
N ALA A 232 8.03 6.98 -0.55
CA ALA A 232 7.41 6.55 -1.79
C ALA A 232 7.75 5.09 -2.14
N PRO A 233 7.02 4.44 -3.08
CA PRO A 233 7.34 3.08 -3.51
C PRO A 233 8.79 2.92 -3.97
N GLY A 234 9.41 1.79 -3.61
CA GLY A 234 10.77 1.46 -3.96
C GLY A 234 11.49 0.64 -2.89
N VAL A 235 12.69 0.17 -3.24
CA VAL A 235 13.61 -0.53 -2.32
C VAL A 235 14.71 0.43 -1.87
N TYR A 236 14.76 0.77 -0.60
CA TYR A 236 15.72 1.70 0.00
C TYR A 236 16.73 0.90 0.81
N GLU A 237 17.97 0.86 0.32
CA GLU A 237 19.06 0.14 0.95
C GLU A 237 19.73 1.01 2.00
N GLY A 238 20.06 0.41 3.14
CA GLY A 238 20.76 1.06 4.23
C GLY A 238 20.06 0.89 5.58
N ARG A 239 20.82 1.25 6.63
CA ARG A 239 20.32 1.25 8.01
C ARG A 239 19.57 2.56 8.28
N VAL A 240 18.50 2.44 9.06
CA VAL A 240 17.64 3.53 9.51
C VAL A 240 17.66 3.61 11.05
N VAL A 241 17.93 4.78 11.58
CA VAL A 241 17.85 5.10 13.01
C VAL A 241 16.81 6.18 13.17
N MET A 242 15.70 5.82 13.82
CA MET A 242 14.62 6.76 14.09
C MET A 242 15.04 7.79 15.15
N LYS A 243 14.43 8.98 15.09
CA LYS A 243 14.52 10.01 16.12
C LYS A 243 13.17 10.12 16.83
N PRO A 244 13.13 10.43 18.14
CA PRO A 244 11.87 10.71 18.81
C PRO A 244 11.07 11.79 18.07
N TYR A 245 9.74 11.62 18.02
CA TYR A 245 8.80 12.53 17.33
C TYR A 245 8.94 12.62 15.80
N VAL A 246 9.79 11.80 15.18
CA VAL A 246 9.87 11.65 13.71
C VAL A 246 9.23 10.32 13.34
N SER A 247 8.03 10.36 12.77
CA SER A 247 7.30 9.16 12.36
C SER A 247 7.62 8.77 10.91
N LEU A 248 7.54 7.48 10.61
CA LEU A 248 7.89 6.92 9.30
C LEU A 248 6.70 6.20 8.69
N ARG A 249 6.38 6.53 7.43
CA ARG A 249 5.28 5.88 6.71
C ARG A 249 5.67 5.53 5.29
N GLY A 250 5.44 4.30 4.86
CA GLY A 250 5.57 3.92 3.46
C GLY A 250 4.29 4.12 2.64
N ALA A 251 4.38 3.88 1.35
CA ALA A 251 3.24 3.89 0.44
C ALA A 251 2.42 2.57 0.48
N GLY A 252 2.87 1.57 1.23
CA GLY A 252 2.24 0.27 1.38
C GLY A 252 3.27 -0.85 1.65
N GLN A 253 2.87 -1.89 2.36
CA GLN A 253 3.74 -3.01 2.76
C GLN A 253 4.49 -3.64 1.58
N ALA A 254 3.82 -3.86 0.45
CA ALA A 254 4.43 -4.45 -0.74
C ALA A 254 5.16 -3.45 -1.64
N SER A 255 4.96 -2.14 -1.41
CA SER A 255 5.42 -1.08 -2.30
C SER A 255 6.68 -0.40 -1.79
N THR A 256 6.81 -0.23 -0.47
CA THR A 256 7.94 0.43 0.17
C THR A 256 8.73 -0.58 1.00
N ILE A 257 9.99 -0.84 0.61
CA ILE A 257 10.86 -1.82 1.24
C ILE A 257 12.11 -1.12 1.75
N LEU A 258 12.40 -1.22 3.05
CA LEU A 258 13.66 -0.83 3.66
C LEU A 258 14.51 -2.08 3.83
N ARG A 259 15.75 -2.10 3.32
CA ARG A 259 16.60 -3.29 3.35
C ARG A 259 18.01 -3.00 3.83
N SER A 260 18.56 -3.90 4.63
CA SER A 260 19.99 -3.98 4.89
C SER A 260 20.52 -5.42 4.76
N HIS A 261 21.85 -5.57 4.70
CA HIS A 261 22.52 -6.86 4.44
C HIS A 261 22.92 -7.62 5.71
N GLY A 262 22.37 -7.29 6.88
CA GLY A 262 22.80 -7.88 8.15
C GLY A 262 24.26 -7.53 8.52
N GLY A 263 24.92 -8.35 9.34
CA GLY A 263 26.31 -8.10 9.74
C GLY A 263 26.98 -9.24 10.50
N ASN A 264 28.31 -9.15 10.67
CA ASN A 264 29.12 -10.15 11.39
C ASN A 264 29.38 -9.81 12.85
N LEU A 265 29.25 -8.55 13.22
CA LEU A 265 29.47 -8.12 14.59
C LEU A 265 28.29 -8.54 15.44
N VAL A 266 28.61 -9.12 16.61
CA VAL A 266 27.60 -9.33 17.67
C VAL A 266 26.88 -7.99 17.85
N PRO A 267 25.53 -7.99 17.90
CA PRO A 267 24.78 -6.79 18.23
C PRO A 267 25.17 -6.32 19.63
N GLY A 268 26.17 -5.45 19.69
CA GLY A 268 26.49 -4.60 20.83
C GLY A 268 25.69 -3.30 20.77
N PRO A 269 26.01 -2.29 21.59
CA PRO A 269 25.23 -1.05 21.67
C PRO A 269 25.08 -0.32 20.32
N SER A 270 25.97 -0.58 19.37
CA SER A 270 25.93 0.02 18.04
C SER A 270 24.89 -0.58 17.09
N TYR A 271 24.41 -1.81 17.33
CA TYR A 271 23.39 -2.47 16.50
C TYR A 271 23.61 -2.30 14.98
N SER A 272 24.85 -2.51 14.53
CA SER A 272 25.28 -2.23 13.15
C SER A 272 24.70 -3.19 12.11
N SER A 273 24.21 -4.35 12.54
CA SER A 273 23.55 -5.36 11.70
C SER A 273 22.03 -5.21 11.60
N VAL A 274 21.47 -4.13 12.18
CA VAL A 274 20.03 -3.86 12.21
C VAL A 274 19.61 -2.98 11.04
N THR A 275 18.48 -3.30 10.39
CA THR A 275 17.92 -2.44 9.34
C THR A 275 17.24 -1.20 9.92
N LEU A 276 16.40 -1.34 10.95
CA LEU A 276 15.74 -0.20 11.60
C LEU A 276 15.85 -0.23 13.14
N LEU A 277 16.29 0.88 13.73
CA LEU A 277 16.18 1.14 15.17
C LEU A 277 15.00 2.06 15.46
N GLY A 278 14.08 1.62 16.33
CA GLY A 278 12.91 2.39 16.73
C GLY A 278 13.22 3.47 17.77
N ALA A 279 12.34 4.47 17.87
CA ALA A 279 12.44 5.59 18.81
C ALA A 279 11.09 5.88 19.49
N ASP A 280 11.12 6.52 20.67
CA ASP A 280 9.90 6.89 21.40
C ASP A 280 9.07 7.95 20.66
N HIS A 281 7.77 7.97 20.91
CA HIS A 281 6.84 8.94 20.31
C HIS A 281 6.85 8.93 18.78
N THR A 282 7.08 7.75 18.19
CA THR A 282 7.04 7.55 16.73
C THR A 282 6.01 6.49 16.37
N PHE A 283 5.47 6.59 15.16
CA PHE A 283 4.85 5.45 14.49
C PHE A 283 5.68 5.02 13.27
N ILE A 284 5.64 3.72 12.96
CA ILE A 284 6.24 3.10 11.78
C ILE A 284 5.15 2.29 11.08
N GLU A 285 4.79 2.68 9.86
CA GLU A 285 3.62 2.16 9.19
C GLU A 285 3.76 1.95 7.68
N ASP A 286 2.94 1.04 7.13
CA ASP A 286 2.73 0.88 5.68
C ASP A 286 4.00 0.57 4.87
N LEU A 287 4.88 -0.29 5.39
CA LEU A 287 6.14 -0.65 4.73
C LEU A 287 6.63 -2.06 5.10
N THR A 288 7.63 -2.54 4.37
CA THR A 288 8.38 -3.76 4.71
C THR A 288 9.79 -3.38 5.18
N ILE A 289 10.29 -4.03 6.22
CA ILE A 289 11.67 -3.92 6.72
C ILE A 289 12.34 -5.29 6.61
N GLU A 290 13.44 -5.35 5.88
CA GLU A 290 14.18 -6.57 5.62
C GLU A 290 15.62 -6.47 6.12
N SER A 291 16.11 -7.56 6.71
CA SER A 291 17.54 -7.80 6.92
C SER A 291 17.89 -9.12 6.27
N ARG A 292 18.71 -9.08 5.22
CA ARG A 292 19.11 -10.26 4.44
C ARG A 292 20.59 -10.50 4.61
N ALA A 293 20.97 -11.38 5.54
CA ALA A 293 22.37 -11.57 5.91
C ALA A 293 23.20 -12.25 4.81
N ALA A 294 22.60 -12.98 3.88
CA ALA A 294 23.33 -13.69 2.81
C ALA A 294 24.55 -14.50 3.33
N GLY A 295 24.39 -15.16 4.48
CA GLY A 295 25.44 -15.95 5.14
C GLY A 295 26.23 -15.22 6.23
N LEU A 296 26.02 -13.91 6.44
CA LEU A 296 26.57 -13.21 7.60
C LEU A 296 25.95 -13.71 8.91
N ASN A 297 26.60 -13.46 10.04
CA ASN A 297 26.17 -14.05 11.31
C ASN A 297 24.79 -13.54 11.80
N TYR A 298 24.44 -12.28 11.54
CA TYR A 298 23.26 -11.63 12.13
C TYR A 298 22.39 -10.95 11.07
N ALA A 299 21.07 -11.20 11.10
CA ALA A 299 20.06 -10.53 10.27
C ALA A 299 18.94 -9.97 11.14
N TYR A 300 18.97 -8.69 11.51
CA TYR A 300 17.98 -8.08 12.40
C TYR A 300 17.16 -7.03 11.64
N ALA A 301 15.88 -7.27 11.41
CA ALA A 301 15.06 -6.30 10.67
C ALA A 301 14.76 -5.07 11.52
N MET A 302 14.25 -5.24 12.74
CA MET A 302 13.95 -4.13 13.64
C MET A 302 14.38 -4.40 15.08
N VAL A 303 14.89 -3.37 15.76
CA VAL A 303 15.18 -3.43 17.20
C VAL A 303 14.60 -2.21 17.91
N ASN A 304 13.91 -2.46 19.02
CA ASN A 304 13.48 -1.46 19.99
C ASN A 304 14.30 -1.65 21.27
N GLU A 305 15.22 -0.73 21.50
CA GLU A 305 16.18 -0.75 22.61
C GLU A 305 15.76 0.33 23.63
N GLY A 306 14.95 -0.05 24.62
CA GLY A 306 14.37 0.90 25.57
C GLY A 306 13.44 1.94 24.94
N THR A 307 12.98 1.69 23.71
CA THR A 307 12.09 2.58 22.97
C THR A 307 10.73 1.95 22.74
N SER A 308 9.72 2.80 22.54
CA SER A 308 8.30 2.42 22.57
C SER A 308 7.52 2.96 21.36
N PRO A 309 7.91 2.64 20.11
CA PRO A 309 7.15 3.05 18.94
C PRO A 309 5.81 2.32 18.80
N THR A 310 4.91 2.90 18.00
CA THR A 310 3.73 2.20 17.47
C THR A 310 4.06 1.61 16.10
N ILE A 311 3.85 0.31 15.91
CA ILE A 311 4.19 -0.40 14.68
C ILE A 311 2.89 -0.96 14.10
N ARG A 312 2.48 -0.48 12.92
CA ARG A 312 1.18 -0.85 12.34
C ARG A 312 1.23 -1.10 10.85
N ARG A 313 0.67 -2.23 10.39
CA ARG A 313 0.73 -2.65 8.98
C ARG A 313 2.18 -2.64 8.46
N VAL A 314 3.05 -3.37 9.16
CA VAL A 314 4.46 -3.55 8.78
C VAL A 314 4.76 -5.02 8.57
N THR A 315 5.52 -5.33 7.53
CA THR A 315 6.14 -6.66 7.36
C THR A 315 7.60 -6.59 7.76
N LEU A 316 8.05 -7.51 8.61
CA LEU A 316 9.42 -7.60 9.09
C LEU A 316 10.00 -8.94 8.64
N LEU A 317 11.16 -8.93 8.00
CA LEU A 317 11.81 -10.14 7.50
C LEU A 317 13.29 -10.17 7.86
N ALA A 318 13.70 -11.22 8.58
CA ALA A 318 15.11 -11.57 8.77
C ALA A 318 15.43 -12.86 8.04
N SER A 319 16.45 -12.87 7.18
CA SER A 319 16.81 -14.08 6.43
C SER A 319 18.30 -14.36 6.31
N ASP A 320 18.58 -15.65 6.11
CA ASP A 320 19.86 -16.18 5.65
C ASP A 320 21.05 -15.87 6.57
N ALA A 321 20.82 -15.78 7.88
CA ALA A 321 21.87 -15.57 8.87
C ALA A 321 22.50 -16.89 9.31
N ALA A 322 23.83 -16.93 9.32
CA ALA A 322 24.62 -18.07 9.80
C ALA A 322 24.51 -18.29 11.31
N SER A 323 24.02 -17.31 12.09
CA SER A 323 23.81 -17.44 13.53
C SER A 323 22.40 -17.04 13.95
N TRP A 324 22.08 -15.75 14.03
CA TRP A 324 20.80 -15.28 14.54
C TRP A 324 20.05 -14.42 13.51
N GLY A 325 18.79 -14.76 13.25
CA GLY A 325 17.90 -13.96 12.41
C GLY A 325 16.63 -13.56 13.16
N MET A 326 16.45 -12.26 13.39
CA MET A 326 15.40 -11.70 14.23
C MET A 326 14.56 -10.70 13.45
N ALA A 327 13.25 -10.93 13.32
CA ALA A 327 12.39 -9.95 12.65
C ALA A 327 12.17 -8.70 13.54
N ILE A 328 11.86 -8.90 14.82
CA ILE A 328 11.85 -7.83 15.81
C ILE A 328 12.39 -8.27 17.17
N LEU A 329 13.24 -7.42 17.74
CA LEU A 329 13.75 -7.54 19.10
C LEU A 329 13.31 -6.33 19.93
N ASN A 330 12.59 -6.57 21.01
CA ASN A 330 12.18 -5.56 21.98
C ASN A 330 12.90 -5.86 23.29
N ARG A 331 13.72 -4.94 23.77
CA ARG A 331 14.53 -5.17 24.95
C ARG A 331 14.82 -3.91 25.75
N ASN A 332 15.27 -4.14 26.99
CA ASN A 332 15.75 -3.11 27.92
C ASN A 332 14.67 -2.07 28.21
N SER A 333 13.54 -2.54 28.74
CA SER A 333 12.36 -1.73 29.08
C SER A 333 11.63 -1.13 27.87
N ALA A 334 11.73 -1.75 26.70
CA ALA A 334 10.96 -1.37 25.52
C ALA A 334 9.46 -1.61 25.73
N ARG A 335 8.61 -0.67 25.29
CA ARG A 335 7.14 -0.79 25.42
C ARG A 335 6.34 -0.51 24.14
N PRO A 336 6.72 -1.09 22.98
CA PRO A 336 6.01 -0.84 21.74
C PRO A 336 4.62 -1.48 21.70
N THR A 337 3.81 -0.98 20.76
CA THR A 337 2.58 -1.62 20.32
C THR A 337 2.74 -2.16 18.91
N MET A 338 2.21 -3.36 18.64
CA MET A 338 2.22 -3.99 17.31
C MET A 338 0.79 -4.34 16.90
N GLU A 339 0.36 -3.81 15.75
CA GLU A 339 -0.98 -4.02 15.20
C GLU A 339 -0.91 -4.39 13.70
N SER A 340 -1.54 -5.49 13.29
CA SER A 340 -1.51 -5.92 11.87
C SER A 340 -0.07 -6.10 11.34
N VAL A 341 0.83 -6.63 12.17
CA VAL A 341 2.24 -6.87 11.83
C VAL A 341 2.45 -8.30 11.37
N THR A 342 3.27 -8.49 10.35
CA THR A 342 3.77 -9.81 9.94
C THR A 342 5.28 -9.87 10.20
N ALA A 343 5.70 -10.68 11.17
CA ALA A 343 7.10 -10.87 11.57
C ALA A 343 7.59 -12.25 11.11
N ARG A 344 8.64 -12.29 10.27
CA ARG A 344 9.15 -13.51 9.67
C ARG A 344 10.65 -13.67 9.85
N SER A 345 11.08 -14.88 10.21
CA SER A 345 12.49 -15.28 10.24
C SER A 345 12.66 -16.53 9.39
N VAL A 346 13.48 -16.46 8.34
CA VAL A 346 13.58 -17.51 7.32
C VAL A 346 15.02 -17.93 7.10
N ASN A 347 15.29 -19.24 7.09
CA ASN A 347 16.59 -19.82 6.77
C ASN A 347 17.73 -19.30 7.67
N ASN A 348 17.47 -19.16 8.97
CA ASN A 348 18.47 -18.72 9.95
C ASN A 348 18.81 -19.88 10.89
N LEU A 349 20.08 -20.05 11.26
CA LEU A 349 20.48 -21.10 12.23
C LEU A 349 19.66 -21.00 13.53
N ARG A 350 19.48 -19.77 14.04
CA ARG A 350 18.59 -19.45 15.15
C ARG A 350 17.60 -18.38 14.72
N GLY A 351 16.42 -18.81 14.29
CA GLY A 351 15.36 -17.93 13.82
C GLY A 351 14.42 -17.51 14.93
N ARG A 352 14.13 -16.21 15.04
CA ARG A 352 13.13 -15.62 15.93
C ARG A 352 12.29 -14.61 15.17
N ALA A 353 10.96 -14.74 15.20
CA ALA A 353 10.11 -13.70 14.63
C ALA A 353 9.96 -12.53 15.60
N ILE A 354 9.56 -12.79 16.85
CA ILE A 354 9.37 -11.76 17.88
C ILE A 354 10.14 -12.14 19.14
N ILE A 355 10.97 -11.21 19.62
CA ILE A 355 11.66 -11.34 20.91
C ILE A 355 11.27 -10.19 21.82
N ILE A 356 11.03 -10.51 23.09
CA ILE A 356 10.67 -9.57 24.14
C ILE A 356 11.48 -9.95 25.38
N GLU A 357 12.43 -9.11 25.78
CA GLU A 357 13.32 -9.41 26.89
C GLU A 357 13.66 -8.21 27.77
N SER A 358 14.32 -8.46 28.90
CA SER A 358 14.89 -7.43 29.78
C SER A 358 13.87 -6.35 30.21
N ASP A 359 12.88 -6.73 31.01
CA ASP A 359 11.86 -5.84 31.58
C ASP A 359 11.00 -5.10 30.53
N SER A 360 10.84 -5.68 29.35
CA SER A 360 10.02 -5.10 28.30
C SER A 360 8.53 -5.42 28.50
N ALA A 361 7.65 -4.56 27.97
CA ALA A 361 6.20 -4.72 28.07
C ALA A 361 5.52 -4.43 26.73
N VAL A 362 5.04 -5.47 26.03
CA VAL A 362 4.60 -5.32 24.64
C VAL A 362 3.13 -5.70 24.47
N ARG A 363 2.39 -4.87 23.73
CA ARG A 363 1.02 -5.16 23.32
C ARG A 363 0.98 -5.59 21.85
N VAL A 364 0.34 -6.72 21.58
CA VAL A 364 0.32 -7.35 20.25
C VAL A 364 -1.11 -7.65 19.83
N ARG A 365 -1.54 -7.16 18.66
CA ARG A 365 -2.88 -7.35 18.10
C ARG A 365 -2.82 -7.71 16.62
N ASP A 366 -3.54 -8.75 16.23
CA ASP A 366 -3.70 -9.15 14.82
C ASP A 366 -2.34 -9.38 14.13
N VAL A 367 -1.47 -10.16 14.77
CA VAL A 367 -0.08 -10.38 14.33
C VAL A 367 0.14 -11.80 13.86
N VAL A 368 0.97 -11.93 12.81
CA VAL A 368 1.52 -13.21 12.36
C VAL A 368 3.01 -13.24 12.71
N ALA A 369 3.44 -14.26 13.44
CA ALA A 369 4.84 -14.54 13.75
C ALA A 369 5.23 -15.88 13.14
N GLU A 370 6.12 -15.90 12.16
CA GLU A 370 6.48 -17.11 11.42
C GLU A 370 7.98 -17.33 11.41
N VAL A 371 8.40 -18.56 11.69
CA VAL A 371 9.79 -18.96 11.57
C VAL A 371 9.90 -20.23 10.74
N GLN A 372 10.74 -20.15 9.71
CA GLN A 372 11.17 -21.28 8.91
C GLN A 372 12.68 -21.43 9.08
N GLY A 373 13.10 -22.52 9.72
CA GLY A 373 14.51 -22.86 9.93
C GLY A 373 15.21 -23.27 8.64
N PRO A 374 16.53 -23.56 8.71
CA PRO A 374 17.38 -23.80 7.55
C PRO A 374 17.31 -25.25 7.01
N GLY A 375 16.26 -26.00 7.36
CA GLY A 375 16.29 -27.47 7.38
C GLY A 375 16.94 -27.94 8.69
N ALA A 376 16.61 -29.14 9.15
CA ALA A 376 16.93 -29.62 10.51
C ALA A 376 18.43 -29.85 10.79
N VAL A 377 19.27 -28.82 10.63
CA VAL A 377 20.71 -28.82 10.91
C VAL A 377 20.95 -28.87 12.42
N ASP A 378 22.00 -29.57 12.84
CA ASP A 378 22.36 -29.66 14.26
C ASP A 378 22.53 -28.29 14.93
N GLY A 379 21.89 -28.11 16.08
CA GLY A 379 21.91 -26.86 16.84
C GLY A 379 20.99 -25.77 16.30
N SER A 380 20.22 -26.05 15.23
CA SER A 380 19.25 -25.09 14.70
C SER A 380 18.03 -24.95 15.61
N SER A 381 17.53 -23.71 15.75
CA SER A 381 16.32 -23.45 16.54
C SER A 381 15.43 -22.40 15.88
N ALA A 382 14.13 -22.68 15.83
CA ALA A 382 13.11 -21.78 15.33
C ALA A 382 12.10 -21.50 16.45
N TRP A 383 12.14 -20.31 17.05
CA TRP A 383 11.11 -19.91 18.03
C TRP A 383 10.33 -18.72 17.49
N ALA A 384 9.04 -18.88 17.22
CA ALA A 384 8.27 -17.78 16.64
C ALA A 384 8.15 -16.60 17.59
N ILE A 385 7.83 -16.87 18.85
CA ILE A 385 7.75 -15.84 19.89
C ILE A 385 8.59 -16.28 21.10
N SER A 386 9.49 -15.42 21.56
CA SER A 386 10.35 -15.63 22.72
C SER A 386 10.20 -14.49 23.72
N ILE A 387 9.88 -14.81 24.97
CA ILE A 387 9.61 -13.85 26.05
C ILE A 387 10.47 -14.21 27.27
N ALA A 388 11.26 -13.26 27.76
CA ALA A 388 12.16 -13.46 28.89
C ALA A 388 12.11 -12.28 29.87
N SER A 389 11.85 -12.54 31.16
CA SER A 389 11.79 -11.49 32.20
C SER A 389 11.01 -10.26 31.77
N SER A 390 9.85 -10.47 31.15
CA SER A 390 9.08 -9.43 30.46
C SER A 390 7.58 -9.71 30.55
N SER A 391 6.77 -8.71 30.20
CA SER A 391 5.31 -8.82 30.20
C SER A 391 4.72 -8.67 28.80
N VAL A 392 3.68 -9.44 28.50
CA VAL A 392 2.97 -9.34 27.22
C VAL A 392 1.47 -9.41 27.40
N ASP A 393 0.80 -8.70 26.50
CA ASP A 393 -0.63 -8.80 26.27
C ASP A 393 -0.83 -9.03 24.76
N MET A 394 -1.18 -10.25 24.38
CA MET A 394 -1.32 -10.69 22.98
C MET A 394 -2.74 -11.13 22.70
N ALA A 395 -3.33 -10.60 21.62
CA ALA A 395 -4.63 -11.03 21.14
C ALA A 395 -4.65 -11.21 19.61
N ASN A 396 -5.36 -12.22 19.12
CA ASN A 396 -5.50 -12.55 17.70
C ASN A 396 -4.13 -12.79 17.02
N VAL A 397 -3.29 -13.62 17.64
CA VAL A 397 -1.93 -13.87 17.14
C VAL A 397 -1.83 -15.30 16.60
N ARG A 398 -1.18 -15.42 15.43
CA ARG A 398 -0.81 -16.71 14.85
C ARG A 398 0.71 -16.85 14.88
N ALA A 399 1.23 -17.85 15.58
CA ALA A 399 2.65 -18.10 15.73
C ALA A 399 3.00 -19.49 15.19
N PHE A 400 3.88 -19.55 14.20
CA PHE A 400 4.25 -20.77 13.49
C PHE A 400 5.77 -20.96 13.49
N SER A 401 6.24 -22.16 13.81
CA SER A 401 7.66 -22.50 13.75
C SER A 401 7.87 -23.85 13.05
N SER A 402 8.82 -23.89 12.12
CA SER A 402 9.12 -25.11 11.37
C SER A 402 10.57 -25.16 10.88
N GLY A 403 10.99 -26.32 10.38
CA GLY A 403 12.22 -26.45 9.59
C GLY A 403 13.52 -26.32 10.37
N ALA A 404 13.49 -26.30 11.71
CA ALA A 404 14.68 -26.40 12.56
C ALA A 404 14.67 -27.71 13.36
N GLN A 405 15.80 -28.06 13.97
CA GLN A 405 15.89 -29.18 14.91
C GLN A 405 14.95 -28.95 16.10
N SER A 406 14.96 -27.76 16.71
CA SER A 406 13.99 -27.37 17.74
C SER A 406 13.03 -26.31 17.23
N ASN A 407 11.73 -26.57 17.30
CA ASN A 407 10.67 -25.66 16.86
C ASN A 407 9.78 -25.32 18.06
N ILE A 408 9.59 -24.03 18.35
CA ILE A 408 8.69 -23.58 19.41
C ILE A 408 7.82 -22.44 18.89
N ALA A 409 6.50 -22.56 18.96
CA ALA A 409 5.64 -21.45 18.53
C ALA A 409 5.69 -20.30 19.54
N LEU A 410 5.56 -20.57 20.84
CA LEU A 410 5.75 -19.55 21.88
C LEU A 410 6.51 -20.09 23.09
N MET A 411 7.53 -19.36 23.53
CA MET A 411 8.28 -19.62 24.74
C MET A 411 8.26 -18.40 25.66
N ALA A 412 7.87 -18.60 26.93
CA ALA A 412 8.00 -17.61 27.99
C ALA A 412 8.80 -18.18 29.18
N PHE A 413 9.79 -17.45 29.66
CA PHE A 413 10.68 -17.91 30.73
C PHE A 413 11.22 -16.77 31.61
N SER A 414 11.95 -17.12 32.67
CA SER A 414 12.62 -16.17 33.59
C SER A 414 11.67 -15.13 34.21
N ALA A 415 10.59 -15.59 34.83
CA ALA A 415 9.56 -14.80 35.50
C ALA A 415 8.86 -13.81 34.56
N SER A 416 8.33 -14.32 33.45
CA SER A 416 7.54 -13.53 32.50
C SER A 416 6.05 -13.56 32.84
N ASP A 417 5.34 -12.45 32.62
CA ASP A 417 3.89 -12.36 32.77
C ASP A 417 3.22 -12.37 31.39
N VAL A 418 2.48 -13.43 31.05
CA VAL A 418 1.84 -13.56 29.73
C VAL A 418 0.31 -13.56 29.83
N ARG A 419 -0.33 -12.68 29.07
CA ARG A 419 -1.78 -12.68 28.82
C ARG A 419 -2.01 -12.97 27.35
N LEU A 420 -2.65 -14.10 27.07
CA LEU A 420 -2.81 -14.64 25.72
C LEU A 420 -4.30 -14.85 25.44
N SER A 421 -4.80 -14.26 24.36
CA SER A 421 -6.21 -14.36 23.95
C SER A 421 -6.37 -14.65 22.46
N ASN A 422 -7.18 -15.64 22.08
CA ASN A 422 -7.38 -16.02 20.68
C ASN A 422 -6.03 -16.24 19.93
N MET A 423 -5.28 -17.24 20.40
CA MET A 423 -3.97 -17.59 19.86
C MET A 423 -4.04 -18.87 19.03
N MET A 424 -3.30 -18.90 17.92
CA MET A 424 -2.98 -20.11 17.19
C MET A 424 -1.47 -20.31 17.21
N LEU A 425 -1.01 -21.32 17.93
CA LEU A 425 0.39 -21.64 18.16
C LEU A 425 0.65 -23.02 17.56
N ALA A 426 1.51 -23.13 16.55
CA ALA A 426 1.88 -24.42 15.99
C ALA A 426 3.38 -24.54 15.70
N SER A 427 3.94 -25.69 16.08
CA SER A 427 5.33 -26.04 15.82
C SER A 427 5.42 -27.39 15.11
N GLY A 428 6.30 -27.52 14.13
CA GLY A 428 6.58 -28.82 13.55
C GLY A 428 7.45 -28.78 12.31
N ALA A 429 8.02 -29.92 11.93
CA ALA A 429 8.81 -30.06 10.71
C ALA A 429 8.17 -31.10 9.78
N VAL A 430 8.32 -30.93 8.47
CA VAL A 430 7.94 -31.92 7.45
C VAL A 430 9.00 -33.01 7.25
N ASP A 431 10.20 -32.87 7.85
CA ASP A 431 11.32 -33.80 7.64
C ASP A 431 11.85 -34.38 8.98
N GLU A 432 11.66 -35.69 9.16
CA GLU A 432 11.76 -36.45 10.41
C GLU A 432 13.18 -36.79 10.91
N ALA A 433 14.23 -36.34 10.22
CA ALA A 433 15.54 -37.00 10.34
C ALA A 433 16.37 -36.68 11.61
N ASN A 434 16.19 -35.53 12.28
CA ASN A 434 17.22 -35.01 13.20
C ASN A 434 16.80 -34.70 14.65
N GLY A 435 15.81 -35.43 15.20
CA GLY A 435 15.91 -35.75 16.63
C GLY A 435 15.47 -34.70 17.67
N GLY A 436 14.74 -33.65 17.30
CA GLY A 436 14.52 -32.50 18.19
C GLY A 436 13.11 -32.33 18.77
N SER A 437 12.97 -31.34 19.68
CA SER A 437 11.71 -31.05 20.39
C SER A 437 10.86 -30.01 19.69
N HIS A 438 9.56 -30.26 19.58
CA HIS A 438 8.58 -29.38 18.97
C HIS A 438 7.52 -29.00 20.02
N ILE A 439 7.30 -27.70 20.23
CA ILE A 439 6.44 -27.23 21.31
C ILE A 439 5.48 -26.14 20.82
N GLY A 440 4.18 -26.34 21.02
CA GLY A 440 3.17 -25.31 20.76
C GLY A 440 3.33 -24.12 21.72
N LEU A 441 3.27 -24.40 23.02
CA LEU A 441 3.43 -23.38 24.07
C LEU A 441 4.33 -23.89 25.20
N ASN A 442 5.38 -23.13 25.52
CA ASN A 442 6.25 -23.39 26.67
C ASN A 442 6.17 -22.22 27.66
N LEU A 443 5.73 -22.50 28.89
CA LEU A 443 5.77 -21.58 30.02
C LEU A 443 6.74 -22.12 31.08
N GLY A 444 7.81 -21.38 31.35
CA GLY A 444 8.91 -21.81 32.18
C GLY A 444 9.35 -20.79 33.24
N GLY A 445 10.11 -21.25 34.23
CA GLY A 445 11.03 -20.44 35.03
C GLY A 445 10.38 -19.31 35.83
N GLY A 446 9.34 -19.60 36.61
CA GLY A 446 8.66 -18.63 37.49
C GLY A 446 7.66 -17.71 36.76
N SER A 447 7.39 -17.97 35.49
CA SER A 447 6.42 -17.20 34.69
C SER A 447 4.98 -17.41 35.18
N ARG A 448 4.08 -16.50 34.78
CA ARG A 448 2.64 -16.59 35.03
C ARG A 448 1.86 -16.45 33.73
N GLY A 449 0.82 -17.25 33.57
CA GLY A 449 -0.01 -17.28 32.36
C GLY A 449 -1.49 -17.08 32.64
N ILE A 450 -2.12 -16.17 31.88
CA ILE A 450 -3.57 -16.10 31.72
C ILE A 450 -3.90 -16.41 30.27
N LEU A 451 -4.63 -17.50 30.03
CA LEU A 451 -4.89 -18.06 28.70
C LEU A 451 -6.40 -18.11 28.41
N ASP A 452 -6.85 -17.53 27.30
CA ASP A 452 -8.24 -17.63 26.84
C ASP A 452 -8.33 -17.85 25.32
N GLY A 453 -8.81 -19.01 24.88
CA GLY A 453 -8.89 -19.31 23.46
C GLY A 453 -7.51 -19.55 22.84
N VAL A 454 -6.71 -20.44 23.44
CA VAL A 454 -5.37 -20.80 22.94
C VAL A 454 -5.42 -22.16 22.28
N LEU A 455 -5.08 -22.23 20.99
CA LEU A 455 -4.78 -23.47 20.27
C LEU A 455 -3.26 -23.65 20.22
N ALA A 456 -2.74 -24.70 20.85
CA ALA A 456 -1.33 -25.03 20.90
C ALA A 456 -1.09 -26.45 20.37
N GLU A 457 -0.47 -26.55 19.20
CA GLU A 457 -0.24 -27.82 18.52
C GLU A 457 1.24 -28.04 18.21
N ALA A 458 1.68 -29.29 18.36
CA ALA A 458 3.03 -29.71 17.99
C ALA A 458 2.98 -31.00 17.17
N TYR A 459 3.71 -31.02 16.04
CA TYR A 459 3.73 -32.13 15.10
C TYR A 459 5.15 -32.48 14.65
N GLY A 460 5.45 -33.76 14.44
CA GLY A 460 6.74 -34.20 13.92
C GLY A 460 7.88 -34.19 14.94
N GLY A 461 9.07 -34.62 14.50
CA GLY A 461 10.29 -34.62 15.31
C GLY A 461 10.39 -35.81 16.27
N SER A 462 11.23 -35.67 17.31
CA SER A 462 11.40 -36.74 18.31
C SER A 462 10.52 -36.58 19.52
N ASN A 463 10.33 -35.36 20.01
CA ASN A 463 9.44 -35.13 21.14
C ASN A 463 8.56 -33.95 20.82
N CYS A 464 7.26 -34.10 20.96
CA CYS A 464 6.32 -33.03 20.77
C CYS A 464 5.39 -32.84 21.95
N TYR A 465 5.11 -31.57 22.20
CA TYR A 465 4.32 -31.14 23.33
C TYR A 465 3.36 -30.04 22.89
N GLY A 466 2.06 -30.24 23.09
CA GLY A 466 1.09 -29.17 22.89
C GLY A 466 1.41 -28.01 23.83
N ILE A 467 1.45 -28.29 25.14
CA ILE A 467 1.81 -27.34 26.19
C ILE A 467 2.84 -27.94 27.15
N ILE A 468 3.89 -27.17 27.49
CA ILE A 468 4.80 -27.46 28.61
C ILE A 468 4.70 -26.36 29.66
N ILE A 469 4.57 -26.75 30.92
CA ILE A 469 4.57 -25.86 32.09
C ILE A 469 5.64 -26.35 33.09
N SER A 470 6.65 -25.54 33.37
CA SER A 470 7.78 -25.98 34.19
C SER A 470 8.38 -24.89 35.07
N LEU A 471 9.01 -25.32 36.17
CA LEU A 471 9.81 -24.50 37.09
C LEU A 471 8.99 -23.39 37.76
N ASN A 472 8.09 -23.75 38.67
CA ASN A 472 7.29 -22.85 39.52
C ASN A 472 6.40 -21.86 38.72
N VAL A 473 5.76 -22.34 37.67
CA VAL A 473 4.84 -21.54 36.85
C VAL A 473 3.40 -21.67 37.35
N GLU A 474 2.65 -20.58 37.28
CA GLU A 474 1.21 -20.56 37.58
C GLU A 474 0.40 -20.21 36.33
N VAL A 475 -0.59 -21.03 35.99
CA VAL A 475 -1.46 -20.83 34.82
C VAL A 475 -2.93 -20.84 35.21
N ASP A 476 -3.65 -19.80 34.81
CA ASP A 476 -5.11 -19.74 34.78
C ASP A 476 -5.57 -19.75 33.32
N ALA A 477 -6.31 -20.79 32.92
CA ALA A 477 -6.68 -21.04 31.54
C ALA A 477 -8.17 -21.36 31.36
N ARG A 478 -8.71 -20.94 30.22
CA ARG A 478 -10.05 -21.28 29.72
C ARG A 478 -10.00 -21.46 28.20
N ASN A 479 -10.81 -22.37 27.66
CA ASN A 479 -10.90 -22.61 26.21
C ASN A 479 -9.52 -22.84 25.57
N VAL A 480 -8.77 -23.80 26.11
CA VAL A 480 -7.42 -24.15 25.63
C VAL A 480 -7.44 -25.50 24.95
N ARG A 481 -6.81 -25.59 23.78
CA ARG A 481 -6.61 -26.84 23.06
C ARG A 481 -5.12 -27.11 22.95
N ALA A 482 -4.68 -28.26 23.42
CA ALA A 482 -3.29 -28.68 23.42
C ALA A 482 -3.16 -30.06 22.76
N LYS A 483 -2.40 -30.15 21.68
CA LYS A 483 -2.25 -31.39 20.91
C LYS A 483 -0.80 -31.66 20.54
N ALA A 484 -0.39 -32.91 20.71
CA ALA A 484 0.85 -33.47 20.19
C ALA A 484 0.53 -34.70 19.35
N ALA A 485 1.12 -34.80 18.15
CA ALA A 485 0.91 -35.94 17.26
C ALA A 485 2.01 -36.08 16.20
N GLU A 486 2.14 -37.27 15.62
CA GLU A 486 3.05 -37.59 14.51
C GLU A 486 4.54 -37.45 14.90
N CYS A 487 4.91 -37.77 16.14
CA CYS A 487 6.28 -37.68 16.63
C CYS A 487 6.88 -39.07 16.85
N SER A 488 8.17 -39.21 16.59
CA SER A 488 8.87 -40.52 16.65
C SER A 488 9.18 -41.00 18.08
N GLY A 489 9.07 -40.12 19.07
CA GLY A 489 9.32 -40.40 20.48
C GLY A 489 8.15 -39.96 21.34
N VAL A 490 8.32 -38.91 22.17
CA VAL A 490 7.30 -38.50 23.14
C VAL A 490 6.20 -37.64 22.51
N GLU A 491 4.94 -37.97 22.78
CA GLU A 491 3.75 -37.23 22.34
C GLU A 491 2.82 -36.87 23.51
N ASN A 492 3.05 -35.69 24.10
CA ASN A 492 2.26 -35.23 25.25
C ASN A 492 1.37 -34.05 24.87
N GLY A 493 0.05 -34.19 25.06
CA GLY A 493 -0.89 -33.07 24.89
C GLY A 493 -0.52 -31.92 25.82
N MET A 494 -0.34 -32.21 27.10
CA MET A 494 0.23 -31.29 28.09
C MET A 494 1.21 -32.00 29.02
N GLU A 495 2.30 -31.33 29.37
CA GLU A 495 3.24 -31.74 30.41
C GLU A 495 3.43 -30.63 31.45
N ILE A 496 3.35 -31.00 32.74
CA ILE A 496 3.55 -30.07 33.86
C ILE A 496 4.44 -30.64 34.97
N MET A 497 5.37 -29.83 35.46
CA MET A 497 6.43 -30.29 36.38
C MET A 497 6.98 -29.19 37.31
N HIS A 498 7.91 -29.59 38.20
CA HIS A 498 8.72 -28.70 39.05
C HIS A 498 7.93 -27.62 39.82
N GLY A 499 6.97 -28.03 40.64
CA GLY A 499 6.21 -27.13 41.53
C GLY A 499 5.22 -26.22 40.81
N SER A 500 5.01 -26.43 39.51
CA SER A 500 4.08 -25.64 38.72
C SER A 500 2.63 -26.05 38.97
N PHE A 501 1.72 -25.10 38.81
CA PHE A 501 0.29 -25.27 38.98
C PHE A 501 -0.47 -24.76 37.75
N GLY A 502 -1.48 -25.52 37.31
CA GLY A 502 -2.37 -25.11 36.23
C GLY A 502 -3.84 -25.35 36.56
N LEU A 503 -4.68 -24.35 36.28
CA LEU A 503 -6.14 -24.44 36.34
C LEU A 503 -6.72 -24.27 34.93
N PHE A 504 -7.33 -25.33 34.41
CA PHE A 504 -7.89 -25.38 33.06
C PHE A 504 -9.39 -25.62 33.09
N ARG A 505 -10.13 -24.84 32.31
CA ARG A 505 -11.58 -24.98 32.09
C ARG A 505 -11.88 -25.06 30.61
N ASP A 506 -12.85 -25.88 30.23
CA ASP A 506 -13.34 -26.01 28.86
C ASP A 506 -12.19 -26.29 27.87
N ALA A 507 -11.30 -27.20 28.25
CA ALA A 507 -10.07 -27.48 27.53
C ALA A 507 -10.13 -28.79 26.74
N PHE A 508 -9.19 -28.96 25.82
CA PHE A 508 -8.96 -30.18 25.05
C PHE A 508 -7.47 -30.54 25.15
N PHE A 509 -7.16 -31.76 25.57
CA PHE A 509 -5.80 -32.27 25.62
C PHE A 509 -5.70 -33.57 24.84
N SER A 510 -4.72 -33.70 23.94
CA SER A 510 -4.53 -34.90 23.13
C SER A 510 -3.06 -35.24 22.96
N GLY A 511 -2.67 -36.44 23.39
CA GLY A 511 -1.34 -37.00 23.20
C GLY A 511 -1.36 -38.52 23.45
N PRO A 512 -0.89 -39.35 22.50
CA PRO A 512 -0.89 -40.80 22.64
C PRO A 512 -0.11 -41.33 23.86
N ASP A 513 1.01 -40.71 24.19
CA ASP A 513 1.75 -41.07 25.41
C ASP A 513 1.06 -40.52 26.66
N TRP A 514 0.66 -39.25 26.61
CA TRP A 514 -0.11 -38.61 27.68
C TRP A 514 -1.02 -37.52 27.12
N GLY A 515 -2.32 -37.61 27.45
CA GLY A 515 -3.20 -36.45 27.32
C GLY A 515 -2.73 -35.35 28.27
N ILE A 516 -2.51 -35.72 29.53
CA ILE A 516 -1.93 -34.84 30.56
C ILE A 516 -0.90 -35.61 31.38
N ARG A 517 0.37 -35.24 31.23
CA ARG A 517 1.46 -35.76 32.07
C ARG A 517 1.75 -34.82 33.23
N THR A 518 1.56 -35.32 34.45
CA THR A 518 2.05 -34.67 35.67
C THR A 518 3.31 -35.38 36.14
N PHE A 519 4.41 -34.66 36.31
CA PHE A 519 5.67 -35.24 36.79
C PHE A 519 6.26 -34.42 37.94
N GLN A 520 7.04 -35.08 38.81
CA GLN A 520 7.55 -34.51 40.07
C GLN A 520 6.42 -33.83 40.88
N THR A 521 6.59 -32.55 41.22
CA THR A 521 5.70 -31.75 42.05
C THR A 521 4.74 -30.87 41.24
N GLY A 522 4.61 -31.10 39.93
CA GLY A 522 3.61 -30.43 39.09
C GLY A 522 2.19 -30.88 39.42
N THR A 523 1.24 -29.95 39.44
CA THR A 523 -0.17 -30.23 39.80
C THR A 523 -1.13 -29.52 38.86
N VAL A 524 -2.26 -30.15 38.57
CA VAL A 524 -3.26 -29.60 37.64
C VAL A 524 -4.67 -29.77 38.19
N ARG A 525 -5.53 -28.78 37.96
CA ARG A 525 -6.98 -28.87 38.10
C ARG A 525 -7.62 -28.68 36.73
N VAL A 526 -8.47 -29.64 36.32
CA VAL A 526 -9.13 -29.62 35.02
C VAL A 526 -10.64 -29.78 35.20
N VAL A 527 -11.41 -28.91 34.56
CA VAL A 527 -12.88 -28.88 34.69
C VAL A 527 -13.53 -28.82 33.31
N ASN A 528 -14.59 -29.61 33.10
CA ASN A 528 -15.41 -29.61 31.87
C ASN A 528 -14.61 -29.74 30.58
N SER A 529 -13.61 -30.61 30.56
CA SER A 529 -12.61 -30.72 29.48
C SER A 529 -12.58 -32.11 28.85
N GLN A 530 -12.12 -32.17 27.61
CA GLN A 530 -11.84 -33.41 26.91
C GLN A 530 -10.36 -33.81 27.06
N ILE A 531 -10.09 -35.05 27.44
CA ILE A 531 -8.73 -35.57 27.61
C ILE A 531 -8.59 -36.88 26.84
N ASN A 532 -7.78 -36.84 25.79
CA ASN A 532 -7.50 -37.98 24.92
C ASN A 532 -6.07 -38.46 25.18
N GLY A 533 -5.97 -39.59 25.89
CA GLY A 533 -4.71 -40.23 26.25
C GLY A 533 -4.54 -40.38 27.77
N PRO A 534 -3.44 -41.03 28.21
CA PRO A 534 -3.18 -41.26 29.63
C PRO A 534 -3.10 -39.97 30.47
N VAL A 535 -3.48 -40.07 31.75
CA VAL A 535 -3.45 -38.96 32.71
C VAL A 535 -2.56 -39.27 33.91
N GLY A 536 -1.76 -38.28 34.33
CA GLY A 536 -0.85 -38.40 35.47
C GLY A 536 -1.54 -38.46 36.84
N SER A 537 -0.78 -38.79 37.89
CA SER A 537 -1.30 -39.03 39.24
C SER A 537 -1.61 -37.77 40.06
N ASN A 538 -1.06 -36.61 39.71
CA ASN A 538 -1.20 -35.37 40.48
C ASN A 538 -2.21 -34.41 39.82
N LEU A 539 -3.40 -34.93 39.52
CA LEU A 539 -4.43 -34.28 38.71
C LEU A 539 -5.79 -34.36 39.40
N VAL A 540 -6.48 -33.24 39.54
CA VAL A 540 -7.88 -33.21 40.03
C VAL A 540 -8.81 -32.87 38.87
N CYS A 541 -9.87 -33.65 38.71
CA CYS A 541 -10.81 -33.55 37.60
C CYS A 541 -12.25 -33.38 38.06
N ARG A 542 -13.05 -32.62 37.29
CA ARG A 542 -14.49 -32.51 37.48
C ARG A 542 -15.20 -32.35 36.13
N GLY A 543 -16.06 -33.30 35.78
CA GLY A 543 -16.87 -33.26 34.57
C GLY A 543 -16.08 -33.42 33.27
N ASN A 544 -14.99 -34.20 33.29
CA ASN A 544 -14.12 -34.41 32.13
C ASN A 544 -14.46 -35.73 31.42
N TYR A 545 -14.22 -35.79 30.11
CA TYR A 545 -14.56 -36.94 29.27
C TYR A 545 -13.47 -37.25 28.23
N ASP A 546 -13.46 -38.47 27.70
CA ASP A 546 -12.51 -38.93 26.68
C ASP A 546 -13.04 -38.74 25.24
N GLU A 547 -12.34 -39.29 24.25
CA GLU A 547 -12.76 -39.24 22.84
C GLU A 547 -14.10 -39.95 22.56
N ASN A 548 -14.50 -40.89 23.41
CA ASN A 548 -15.73 -41.66 23.31
C ASN A 548 -16.85 -41.08 24.20
N LEU A 549 -16.65 -39.88 24.76
CA LEU A 549 -17.55 -39.22 25.70
C LEU A 549 -17.75 -40.00 27.01
N ALA A 550 -16.82 -40.89 27.37
CA ALA A 550 -16.82 -41.58 28.66
C ALA A 550 -16.18 -40.71 29.74
N ASP A 551 -16.68 -40.79 30.97
CA ASP A 551 -16.16 -40.03 32.11
C ASP A 551 -14.68 -40.35 32.38
N VAL A 552 -13.84 -39.32 32.48
CA VAL A 552 -12.44 -39.43 32.89
C VAL A 552 -12.34 -39.20 34.39
N ASN A 553 -12.14 -40.29 35.13
CA ASN A 553 -11.85 -40.24 36.56
C ASN A 553 -10.35 -40.02 36.77
N CYS A 554 -10.00 -38.92 37.45
CA CYS A 554 -8.61 -38.62 37.80
C CYS A 554 -8.29 -39.11 39.23
N PRO A 555 -7.03 -39.49 39.51
CA PRO A 555 -6.62 -40.16 40.74
C PRO A 555 -6.87 -39.38 42.05
#